data_AF-A0A7G3B9X2-F1
#
_entry.id   AF-A0A7G3B9X2-F1
#
_cell.length_a   1.000
_cell.length_b   1.000
_cell.length_c   1.000
_cell.angle_alpha   90.00
_cell.angle_beta   90.00
_cell.angle_gamma   90.00
#
_symmetry.space_group_name_H-M   'P 1'
#
loop_
_entity.id
_entity.type
_entity.pdbx_description
1 polymer ?
#
loop_
_entity_poly.entity_id
_entity_poly.type
_entity_poly.pdbx_seq_one_letter_code
_entity_poly.pdbx_strand_id
1 'polypeptide(L)'
;MLLLGGLPLFYMELALGQFHRCGCLSIWKRICPALKGVGYAICLIDIYMGMYYNTIIGWAVYYLFASFSSELPWTSCGNEWNTPNCSHVTNITNGGVYLVNFLNVYGPGLAILFVVFIEAAGVFWFYGVDNFSADVKQMLGHRPGIFWRICWFYISPVFLLVIFIFSFLGYQEMLGTEYTYPDWSIAVGWALTASSVI
;
A
#
# COMPACT_ATOMS: atom_id res chain seq x y z
N MET A 1 9.02 14.73 -0.67
CA MET A 1 8.30 13.66 0.07
C MET A 1 9.22 12.52 0.53
N LEU A 2 10.17 12.07 -0.30
CA LEU A 2 11.12 11.03 0.08
C LEU A 2 11.93 11.35 1.35
N LEU A 3 12.60 12.50 1.42
CA LEU A 3 13.52 12.81 2.53
C LEU A 3 12.84 13.07 3.87
N LEU A 4 11.61 13.61 3.86
CA LEU A 4 10.90 14.05 5.07
C LEU A 4 9.84 13.05 5.56
N GLY A 5 9.34 12.18 4.68
CA GLY A 5 8.34 11.17 5.03
C GLY A 5 8.89 9.76 4.87
N GLY A 6 9.22 9.38 3.63
CA GLY A 6 9.60 8.00 3.29
C GLY A 6 10.87 7.52 4.00
N LEU A 7 11.94 8.32 3.98
CA LEU A 7 13.23 7.95 4.55
C LEU A 7 13.17 7.82 6.10
N PRO A 8 12.54 8.74 6.86
CA PRO A 8 12.30 8.55 8.28
C PRO A 8 11.46 7.32 8.64
N LEU A 9 10.38 7.05 7.90
CA LEU A 9 9.51 5.88 8.15
C LEU A 9 10.23 4.57 7.81
N PHE A 10 10.96 4.54 6.70
CA PHE A 10 11.78 3.39 6.34
C PHE A 10 12.87 3.12 7.38
N TYR A 11 13.52 4.18 7.88
CA TYR A 11 14.50 4.05 8.95
C TYR A 11 13.88 3.54 10.25
N MET A 12 12.65 3.95 10.57
CA MET A 12 11.89 3.43 11.71
C MET A 12 11.68 1.92 11.60
N GLU A 13 11.14 1.44 10.48
CA GLU A 13 10.88 0.01 10.24
C GLU A 13 12.13 -0.85 10.38
N LEU A 14 13.23 -0.44 9.74
CA LEU A 14 14.49 -1.16 9.82
C LEU A 14 15.03 -1.23 11.24
N ALA A 15 15.00 -0.12 11.98
CA ALA A 15 15.47 -0.08 13.36
C ALA A 15 14.60 -0.96 14.28
N LEU A 16 13.27 -0.90 14.13
CA LEU A 16 12.34 -1.72 14.90
C LEU A 16 12.57 -3.22 14.64
N GLY A 17 12.70 -3.62 13.38
CA GLY A 17 12.98 -4.99 12.97
C GLY A 17 14.32 -5.51 13.49
N GLN A 18 15.39 -4.70 13.36
CA GLN A 18 16.73 -5.07 13.81
C GLN A 18 16.83 -5.17 15.35
N PHE A 19 16.21 -4.26 16.08
CA PHE A 19 16.26 -4.24 17.55
C PHE A 19 15.45 -5.38 18.16
N HIS A 20 14.19 -5.50 17.76
CA HIS A 20 13.26 -6.43 18.41
C HIS A 20 13.39 -7.86 17.88
N ARG A 21 13.89 -8.05 16.65
CA ARG A 21 14.04 -9.36 15.98
C ARG A 21 12.76 -10.20 16.04
N CYS A 22 11.64 -9.54 15.82
CA CYS A 22 10.30 -10.09 15.93
C CYS A 22 9.51 -9.77 14.66
N GLY A 23 8.46 -10.54 14.38
CA GLY A 23 7.54 -10.25 13.29
C GLY A 23 6.58 -9.10 13.62
N CYS A 24 5.87 -8.63 12.60
CA CYS A 24 4.89 -7.53 12.67
C CYS A 24 3.76 -7.78 13.68
N LEU A 25 3.41 -9.03 13.98
CA LEU A 25 2.38 -9.37 14.99
C LEU A 25 2.90 -9.36 16.43
N SER A 26 4.14 -9.82 16.64
CA SER A 26 4.69 -9.98 17.98
C SER A 26 5.36 -8.72 18.51
N ILE A 27 5.79 -7.81 17.63
CA ILE A 27 6.43 -6.55 18.01
C ILE A 27 5.50 -5.64 18.83
N TRP A 28 4.21 -5.57 18.49
CA TRP A 28 3.24 -4.74 19.20
C TRP A 28 3.03 -5.15 20.66
N LYS A 29 3.33 -6.41 21.03
CA LYS A 29 3.32 -6.82 22.45
C LYS A 29 4.42 -6.15 23.28
N ARG A 30 5.51 -5.68 22.63
CA ARG A 30 6.66 -5.05 23.28
C ARG A 30 6.60 -3.53 23.23
N ILE A 31 6.00 -2.97 22.18
CA ILE A 31 5.86 -1.51 21.98
C ILE A 31 4.62 -0.99 22.72
N CYS A 32 3.43 -1.41 22.28
CA CYS A 32 2.16 -0.98 22.86
C CYS A 32 1.11 -2.09 22.67
N PRO A 33 0.81 -2.90 23.71
CA PRO A 33 -0.12 -4.02 23.59
C PRO A 33 -1.53 -3.63 23.13
N ALA A 34 -1.95 -2.38 23.37
CA ALA A 34 -3.24 -1.85 22.91
C ALA A 34 -3.32 -1.77 21.37
N LEU A 35 -2.19 -1.58 20.68
CA LEU A 35 -2.10 -1.47 19.22
C LEU A 35 -1.79 -2.80 18.52
N LYS A 36 -2.03 -3.93 19.19
CA LYS A 36 -1.81 -5.27 18.62
C LYS A 36 -2.60 -5.51 17.32
N GLY A 37 -3.73 -4.82 17.13
CA GLY A 37 -4.54 -4.87 15.91
C GLY A 37 -3.80 -4.45 14.64
N VAL A 38 -2.84 -3.51 14.76
CA VAL A 38 -2.05 -3.00 13.61
C VAL A 38 -1.31 -4.13 12.89
N GLY A 39 -0.72 -5.07 13.64
CA GLY A 39 -0.05 -6.22 13.04
C GLY A 39 -0.99 -7.15 12.25
N TYR A 40 -2.23 -7.34 12.71
CA TYR A 40 -3.22 -8.15 12.00
C TYR A 40 -3.71 -7.45 10.73
N ALA A 41 -3.94 -6.13 10.81
CA ALA A 41 -4.31 -5.30 9.67
C ALA A 41 -3.26 -5.39 8.54
N ILE A 42 -1.96 -5.26 8.88
CA ILE A 42 -0.87 -5.38 7.91
C ILE A 42 -0.87 -6.75 7.22
N CYS A 43 -1.06 -7.84 7.97
CA CYS A 43 -1.14 -9.18 7.39
C CYS A 43 -2.32 -9.34 6.43
N LEU A 44 -3.48 -8.75 6.76
CA LEU A 44 -4.66 -8.83 5.88
C LEU A 44 -4.44 -8.02 4.58
N ILE A 45 -3.86 -6.83 4.70
CA ILE A 45 -3.49 -5.99 3.55
C ILE A 45 -2.51 -6.74 2.64
N ASP A 46 -1.52 -7.43 3.20
CA ASP A 46 -0.54 -8.22 2.44
C ASP A 46 -1.20 -9.40 1.69
N ILE A 47 -2.20 -10.05 2.30
CA ILE A 47 -3.00 -11.09 1.62
C ILE A 47 -3.76 -10.48 0.42
N TYR A 48 -4.43 -9.34 0.62
CA TYR A 48 -5.15 -8.66 -0.46
C TYR A 48 -4.21 -8.24 -1.60
N MET A 49 -3.09 -7.62 -1.25
CA MET A 49 -2.03 -7.24 -2.17
C MET A 49 -1.51 -8.44 -2.96
N GLY A 50 -1.18 -9.52 -2.27
CA GLY A 50 -0.66 -10.75 -2.86
C GLY A 50 -1.61 -11.38 -3.88
N MET A 51 -2.93 -11.38 -3.63
CA MET A 51 -3.89 -11.96 -4.58
C MET A 51 -3.89 -11.25 -5.94
N TYR A 52 -3.98 -9.92 -5.97
CA TYR A 52 -4.07 -9.21 -7.25
C TYR A 52 -2.70 -8.97 -7.90
N TYR A 53 -1.63 -8.73 -7.14
CA TYR A 53 -0.29 -8.57 -7.72
C TYR A 53 0.21 -9.86 -8.37
N ASN A 54 -0.04 -11.02 -7.78
CA ASN A 54 0.32 -12.30 -8.42
C ASN A 54 -0.43 -12.51 -9.74
N THR A 55 -1.65 -11.99 -9.85
CA THR A 55 -2.42 -12.04 -11.11
C THR A 55 -1.78 -11.14 -12.17
N ILE A 56 -1.35 -9.93 -11.80
CA ILE A 56 -0.62 -9.01 -12.71
C ILE A 56 0.69 -9.64 -13.18
N ILE A 57 1.45 -10.25 -12.27
CA ILE A 57 2.69 -10.97 -12.62
C ILE A 57 2.37 -12.13 -13.57
N GLY A 58 1.30 -12.89 -13.31
CA GLY A 58 0.82 -13.95 -14.18
C GLY A 58 0.49 -13.44 -15.59
N TRP A 59 -0.19 -12.30 -15.72
CA TRP A 59 -0.43 -11.65 -17.00
C TRP A 59 0.87 -11.22 -17.67
N ALA A 60 1.81 -10.61 -16.94
CA ALA A 60 3.10 -10.20 -17.50
C ALA A 60 3.89 -11.41 -18.05
N VAL A 61 3.89 -12.53 -17.34
CA VAL A 61 4.53 -13.78 -17.80
C VAL A 61 3.80 -14.35 -19.03
N TYR A 62 2.46 -14.33 -19.05
CA TYR A 62 1.69 -14.73 -20.22
C TYR A 62 2.04 -13.88 -21.45
N TYR A 63 2.03 -12.55 -21.32
CA TYR A 63 2.38 -11.63 -22.40
C TYR A 63 3.85 -11.78 -22.83
N LEU A 64 4.76 -12.10 -21.91
CA LEU A 64 6.15 -12.40 -22.23
C LEU A 64 6.27 -13.60 -23.17
N PHE A 65 5.61 -14.72 -22.86
CA PHE A 65 5.64 -15.91 -23.72
C PHE A 65 4.86 -15.72 -25.02
N ALA A 66 3.74 -15.01 -25.00
CA ALA A 66 2.98 -14.66 -26.20
C ALA A 66 3.77 -13.75 -27.15
N SER A 67 4.75 -12.99 -26.63
CA SER A 67 5.66 -12.16 -27.42
C SER A 67 6.73 -12.96 -28.19
N PHE A 68 6.87 -14.27 -27.97
CA PHE A 68 7.80 -15.13 -28.73
C PHE A 68 7.22 -15.60 -30.08
N SER A 69 6.31 -14.81 -30.66
CA SER A 69 5.70 -15.03 -31.97
C SER A 69 6.24 -14.01 -32.97
N SER A 70 6.31 -14.36 -34.26
CA SER A 70 6.81 -13.45 -35.30
C SER A 70 5.89 -12.25 -35.54
N GLU A 71 4.58 -12.46 -35.46
CA GLU A 71 3.57 -11.40 -35.38
C GLU A 71 2.90 -11.45 -34.01
N LEU A 72 2.77 -10.30 -33.36
CA LEU A 72 2.24 -10.22 -32.00
C LEU A 72 0.70 -10.34 -32.05
N PRO A 73 0.06 -11.15 -31.18
CA PRO A 73 -1.38 -11.39 -31.24
C PRO A 73 -2.27 -10.14 -31.14
N TRP A 74 -1.76 -9.06 -30.53
CA TRP A 74 -2.46 -7.79 -30.33
C TRP A 74 -2.16 -6.73 -31.42
N THR A 75 -1.48 -7.09 -32.52
CA THR A 75 -1.27 -6.16 -33.66
C THR A 75 -2.46 -6.11 -34.62
N SER A 76 -3.26 -7.18 -34.67
CA SER A 76 -4.39 -7.31 -35.60
C SER A 76 -5.71 -7.58 -34.87
N CYS A 77 -6.81 -7.16 -35.49
CA CYS A 77 -8.17 -7.39 -34.99
C CYS A 77 -8.80 -8.70 -35.52
N GLY A 78 -8.03 -9.56 -36.18
CA GLY A 78 -8.53 -10.75 -36.89
C GLY A 78 -8.62 -12.02 -36.04
N ASN A 79 -8.52 -11.95 -34.71
CA ASN A 79 -8.55 -13.14 -33.86
C ASN A 79 -9.98 -13.49 -33.42
N GLU A 80 -10.18 -14.72 -32.95
CA GLU A 80 -11.50 -15.24 -32.52
C GLU A 80 -12.08 -14.49 -31.31
N TRP A 81 -11.24 -13.88 -30.48
CA TRP A 81 -11.66 -13.12 -29.29
C TRP A 81 -11.99 -11.65 -29.60
N ASN A 82 -11.82 -11.18 -30.83
CA ASN A 82 -12.10 -9.80 -31.20
C ASN A 82 -13.61 -9.55 -31.36
N THR A 83 -14.05 -8.36 -30.95
CA THR A 83 -15.44 -7.91 -31.13
C THR A 83 -15.57 -7.02 -32.37
N PRO A 84 -16.79 -6.75 -32.88
CA PRO A 84 -17.00 -5.83 -34.01
C PRO A 84 -16.50 -4.40 -33.77
N ASN A 85 -16.28 -4.03 -32.51
CA ASN A 85 -15.76 -2.72 -32.11
C ASN A 85 -14.21 -2.67 -32.06
N CYS A 86 -13.52 -3.74 -32.48
CA CYS A 86 -12.05 -3.72 -32.53
C CYS A 86 -11.58 -2.74 -33.60
N SER A 87 -10.76 -1.77 -33.19
CA SER A 87 -10.08 -0.85 -34.08
C SER A 87 -8.56 -1.05 -33.95
N HIS A 88 -7.80 -0.72 -34.99
CA HIS A 88 -6.34 -0.82 -35.00
C HIS A 88 -5.64 0.12 -33.99
N VAL A 89 -6.40 0.87 -33.20
CA VAL A 89 -5.87 1.71 -32.12
C VAL A 89 -5.75 0.84 -30.87
N THR A 90 -4.52 0.75 -30.36
CA THR A 90 -4.05 -0.04 -29.21
C THR A 90 -4.80 0.26 -27.90
N ASN A 91 -6.06 -0.16 -27.79
CA ASN A 91 -6.77 -0.22 -26.52
C ASN A 91 -6.88 -1.67 -26.08
N ILE A 92 -6.11 -1.98 -25.05
CA ILE A 92 -5.99 -3.27 -24.36
C ILE A 92 -7.38 -3.71 -23.86
N THR A 93 -7.60 -5.03 -23.80
CA THR A 93 -8.80 -5.72 -23.33
C THR A 93 -9.64 -4.96 -22.29
N ASN A 94 -10.94 -4.85 -22.56
CA ASN A 94 -11.90 -4.13 -21.71
C ASN A 94 -12.18 -4.90 -20.41
N GLY A 95 -11.53 -4.54 -19.30
CA GLY A 95 -11.98 -4.99 -17.97
C GLY A 95 -10.90 -5.16 -16.91
N GLY A 96 -9.77 -5.78 -17.25
CA GLY A 96 -8.75 -6.18 -16.26
C GLY A 96 -8.17 -4.99 -15.50
N VAL A 97 -7.87 -3.90 -16.21
CA VAL A 97 -7.37 -2.64 -15.63
C VAL A 97 -8.36 -2.05 -14.63
N TYR A 98 -9.66 -2.07 -14.91
CA TYR A 98 -10.67 -1.50 -14.01
C TYR A 98 -10.80 -2.29 -12.71
N LEU A 99 -10.72 -3.63 -12.77
CA LEU A 99 -10.71 -4.45 -11.56
C LEU A 99 -9.44 -4.24 -10.74
N VAL A 100 -8.28 -4.16 -11.40
CA VAL A 100 -7.00 -3.86 -10.72
C VAL A 100 -7.05 -2.49 -10.06
N ASN A 101 -7.56 -1.47 -10.75
CA ASN A 101 -7.64 -0.12 -10.21
C ASN A 101 -8.59 -0.07 -9.00
N PHE A 102 -9.74 -0.72 -9.11
CA PHE A 102 -10.69 -0.85 -8.01
C PHE A 102 -10.06 -1.51 -6.77
N LEU A 103 -9.39 -2.66 -6.96
CA LEU A 103 -8.72 -3.38 -5.89
C LEU A 103 -7.55 -2.58 -5.30
N ASN A 104 -6.84 -1.80 -6.10
CA ASN A 104 -5.74 -0.95 -5.63
C ASN A 104 -6.23 0.19 -4.72
N VAL A 105 -7.34 0.85 -5.09
CA VAL A 105 -7.92 1.95 -4.30
C VAL A 105 -8.56 1.43 -3.01
N TYR A 106 -9.45 0.44 -3.10
CA TYR A 106 -10.25 -0.03 -1.96
C TYR A 106 -9.59 -1.13 -1.12
N GLY A 107 -8.64 -1.88 -1.69
CA GLY A 107 -7.91 -2.92 -0.96
C GLY A 107 -6.82 -2.31 -0.08
N PRO A 108 -5.59 -2.13 -0.60
CA PRO A 108 -4.49 -1.59 0.19
C PRO A 108 -4.52 -0.06 0.26
N GLY A 109 -4.96 0.67 -0.77
CA GLY A 109 -4.69 2.11 -0.93
C GLY A 109 -5.10 2.98 0.26
N LEU A 110 -6.38 2.98 0.63
CA LEU A 110 -6.86 3.76 1.79
C LEU A 110 -6.48 3.12 3.13
N ALA A 111 -6.53 1.79 3.22
CA ALA A 111 -6.27 1.05 4.45
C ALA A 111 -4.80 1.20 4.90
N ILE A 112 -3.83 1.10 4.00
CA ILE A 112 -2.41 1.20 4.32
C ILE A 112 -2.03 2.57 4.85
N LEU A 113 -2.60 3.64 4.30
CA LEU A 113 -2.35 5.01 4.76
C LEU A 113 -2.82 5.20 6.20
N PHE A 114 -3.99 4.63 6.53
CA PHE A 114 -4.52 4.67 7.89
C PHE A 114 -3.68 3.82 8.85
N VAL A 115 -3.36 2.58 8.47
CA VAL A 115 -2.59 1.64 9.30
C VAL A 115 -1.19 2.18 9.59
N VAL A 116 -0.49 2.70 8.58
CA VAL A 116 0.86 3.30 8.75
C VAL A 116 0.81 4.57 9.59
N PHE A 117 -0.28 5.35 9.52
CA PHE A 117 -0.48 6.49 10.41
C PHE A 117 -0.60 6.03 11.87
N ILE A 118 -1.44 5.03 12.16
CA ILE A 118 -1.60 4.47 13.51
C ILE A 118 -0.29 3.85 14.01
N GLU A 119 0.45 3.18 13.13
CA GLU A 119 1.77 2.64 13.44
C GLU A 119 2.77 3.72 13.84
N ALA A 120 2.92 4.76 13.02
CA ALA A 120 3.83 5.88 13.29
C ALA A 120 3.43 6.61 14.59
N ALA A 121 2.13 6.86 14.80
CA ALA A 121 1.62 7.43 16.05
C ALA A 121 1.90 6.50 17.25
N GLY A 122 1.70 5.19 17.07
CA GLY A 122 2.01 4.14 18.04
C GLY A 122 3.46 4.17 18.50
N VAL A 123 4.40 4.24 17.56
CA VAL A 123 5.83 4.22 17.86
C VAL A 123 6.30 5.57 18.44
N PHE A 124 5.88 6.69 17.85
CA PHE A 124 6.47 7.98 18.22
C PHE A 124 5.75 8.71 19.35
N TRP A 125 4.43 8.54 19.49
CA TRP A 125 3.65 9.21 20.54
C TRP A 125 3.38 8.29 21.75
N PHE A 126 3.06 7.02 21.52
CA PHE A 126 2.78 6.09 22.64
C PHE A 126 4.05 5.44 23.19
N TYR A 127 4.86 4.80 22.34
CA TYR A 127 6.14 4.24 22.77
C TYR A 127 7.18 5.32 23.06
N GLY A 128 7.11 6.42 22.30
CA GLY A 128 7.86 7.64 22.56
C GLY A 128 9.16 7.71 21.77
N VAL A 129 9.38 8.84 21.11
CA VAL A 129 10.58 9.11 20.29
C VAL A 129 11.90 8.99 21.08
N ASP A 130 11.87 9.25 22.39
CA ASP A 130 13.06 9.17 23.25
C ASP A 130 13.46 7.73 23.57
N ASN A 131 12.47 6.87 23.84
CA ASN A 131 12.69 5.43 24.04
C ASN A 131 13.21 4.80 22.74
N PHE A 132 12.55 5.12 21.62
CA PHE A 132 13.01 4.68 20.30
C PHE A 132 14.43 5.18 19.97
N SER A 133 14.74 6.43 20.30
CA SER A 133 16.11 6.97 20.13
C SER A 133 17.14 6.29 21.03
N ALA A 134 16.73 5.78 22.19
CA ALA A 134 17.58 4.98 23.07
C ALA A 134 17.86 3.59 22.48
N ASP A 135 16.85 2.94 21.90
CA ASP A 135 17.01 1.66 21.19
C ASP A 135 17.98 1.81 20.01
N VAL A 136 17.82 2.88 19.22
CA VAL A 136 18.74 3.22 18.12
C VAL A 136 20.16 3.44 18.63
N LYS A 137 20.33 4.12 19.77
CA LYS A 137 21.65 4.29 20.40
C LYS A 137 22.25 2.95 20.80
N GLN A 138 21.44 2.01 21.30
CA GLN A 138 21.93 0.69 21.66
C GLN A 138 22.40 -0.13 20.45
N MET A 139 21.81 0.11 19.27
CA MET A 139 22.21 -0.55 18.02
C MET A 139 23.46 0.07 17.38
N LEU A 140 23.55 1.40 17.33
CA LEU A 140 24.56 2.13 16.56
C LEU A 140 25.65 2.80 17.43
N GLY A 141 25.49 2.79 18.75
CA GLY A 141 26.40 3.45 19.71
C GLY A 141 26.17 4.97 19.85
N HIS A 142 25.49 5.61 18.90
CA HIS A 142 25.20 7.05 18.90
C HIS A 142 23.71 7.35 18.76
N ARG A 143 23.23 8.44 19.37
CA ARG A 143 21.83 8.84 19.28
C ARG A 143 21.52 9.43 17.90
N PRO A 144 20.32 9.19 17.34
CA PRO A 144 19.89 9.83 16.11
C PRO A 144 19.83 11.35 16.30
N GLY A 145 20.27 12.09 15.28
CA GLY A 145 20.31 13.55 15.29
C GLY A 145 18.92 14.20 15.42
N ILE A 146 18.91 15.51 15.66
CA ILE A 146 17.68 16.29 15.86
C ILE A 146 16.76 16.21 14.64
N PHE A 147 17.32 16.20 13.43
CA PHE A 147 16.57 16.04 12.19
C PHE A 147 15.63 14.82 12.23
N TRP A 148 16.17 13.65 12.59
CA TRP A 148 15.41 12.40 12.64
C TRP A 148 14.32 12.44 13.70
N ARG A 149 14.64 12.99 14.88
CA ARG A 149 13.67 13.09 15.99
C ARG A 149 12.48 14.00 15.64
N ILE A 150 12.73 15.13 14.98
CA ILE A 150 11.66 16.03 14.51
C ILE A 150 10.84 15.35 13.41
N CYS A 151 11.51 14.68 12.47
CA CYS A 151 10.82 13.97 11.39
C CYS A 151 9.86 12.91 11.96
N TRP A 152 10.35 12.09 12.87
CA TRP A 152 9.57 11.03 13.51
C TRP A 152 8.41 11.55 14.35
N PHE A 153 8.65 12.53 15.21
CA PHE A 153 7.62 12.97 16.15
C PHE A 153 6.51 13.80 15.48
N TYR A 154 6.86 14.64 14.50
CA TYR A 154 5.93 15.64 13.95
C TYR A 154 5.72 15.50 12.44
N ILE A 155 6.80 15.48 11.65
CA ILE A 155 6.67 15.61 10.19
C ILE A 155 6.01 14.37 9.58
N SER A 156 6.50 13.16 9.88
CA SER A 156 5.99 11.91 9.30
C SER A 156 4.53 11.63 9.68
N PRO A 157 4.10 11.72 10.97
CA PRO A 157 2.70 11.49 11.34
C PRO A 157 1.75 12.52 10.72
N VAL A 158 2.12 13.80 10.72
CA VAL A 158 1.30 14.86 10.10
C VAL A 158 1.22 14.66 8.59
N PHE A 159 2.33 14.32 7.95
CA PHE A 159 2.38 14.05 6.52
C PHE A 159 1.48 12.88 6.11
N LEU A 160 1.52 11.77 6.86
CA LEU A 160 0.65 10.61 6.65
C LEU A 160 -0.82 10.97 6.85
N LEU A 161 -1.14 11.73 7.90
CA LEU A 161 -2.50 12.17 8.17
C LEU A 161 -3.05 13.07 7.04
N VAL A 162 -2.22 14.01 6.56
CA VAL A 162 -2.60 14.91 5.46
C VAL A 162 -2.86 14.10 4.17
N ILE A 163 -1.96 13.18 3.82
CA ILE A 163 -2.17 12.31 2.64
C ILE A 163 -3.41 11.45 2.83
N PHE A 164 -3.62 10.87 4.00
CA PHE A 164 -4.82 10.09 4.27
C PHE A 164 -6.11 10.90 4.07
N ILE A 165 -6.18 12.13 4.59
CA ILE A 165 -7.35 13.00 4.40
C ILE A 165 -7.57 13.34 2.94
N PHE A 166 -6.52 13.76 2.21
CA PHE A 166 -6.64 14.06 0.78
C PHE A 166 -7.04 12.82 -0.02
N SER A 167 -6.47 11.67 0.29
CA SER A 167 -6.82 10.40 -0.35
C SER A 167 -8.25 9.98 -0.06
N PHE A 168 -8.71 10.17 1.18
CA PHE A 168 -10.09 9.86 1.56
C PHE A 168 -11.11 10.77 0.87
N LEU A 169 -10.80 12.05 0.71
CA LEU A 169 -11.69 12.99 -0.01
C LEU A 169 -11.63 12.79 -1.54
N GLY A 170 -10.47 12.44 -2.08
CA GLY A 170 -10.24 12.26 -3.52
C GLY A 170 -10.43 10.83 -4.03
N TYR A 171 -11.00 9.90 -3.25
CA TYR A 171 -11.07 8.47 -3.62
C TYR A 171 -11.79 8.21 -4.95
N GLN A 172 -12.78 9.04 -5.32
CA GLN A 172 -13.52 8.91 -6.57
C GLN A 172 -12.65 9.24 -7.79
N GLU A 173 -11.74 10.20 -7.69
CA GLU A 173 -10.84 10.57 -8.78
C GLU A 173 -9.81 9.47 -9.06
N MET A 174 -9.43 8.69 -8.04
CA MET A 174 -8.49 7.58 -8.18
C MET A 174 -9.06 6.39 -8.95
N LEU A 175 -10.40 6.24 -8.99
CA LEU A 175 -11.06 5.17 -9.74
C LEU A 175 -11.03 5.38 -11.27
N GLY A 176 -10.60 6.57 -11.72
CA GLY A 176 -10.50 6.92 -13.13
C GLY A 176 -11.82 7.45 -13.69
N THR A 177 -11.73 8.29 -14.73
CA THR A 177 -12.89 8.99 -15.31
C THR A 177 -13.59 8.23 -16.44
N GLU A 178 -12.98 7.16 -16.96
CA GLU A 178 -13.50 6.42 -18.12
C GLU A 178 -14.60 5.40 -17.77
N TYR A 179 -14.68 4.96 -16.51
CA TYR A 179 -15.65 3.94 -16.09
C TYR A 179 -16.34 4.32 -14.79
N THR A 180 -17.68 4.37 -14.82
CA THR A 180 -18.50 4.57 -13.63
C THR A 180 -18.80 3.23 -12.96
N TYR A 181 -18.22 3.02 -11.79
CA TYR A 181 -18.47 1.83 -10.98
C TYR A 181 -19.91 1.80 -10.47
N PRO A 182 -20.62 0.66 -10.53
CA PRO A 182 -21.96 0.54 -9.98
C PRO A 182 -21.95 0.58 -8.45
N ASP A 183 -23.02 1.08 -7.83
CA ASP A 183 -23.09 1.32 -6.37
C ASP A 183 -22.81 0.07 -5.52
N TRP A 184 -23.28 -1.11 -5.96
CA TRP A 184 -23.02 -2.37 -5.26
C TRP A 184 -21.52 -2.68 -5.17
N SER A 185 -20.75 -2.33 -6.21
CA SER A 185 -19.30 -2.56 -6.23
C SER A 185 -18.59 -1.60 -5.28
N ILE A 186 -19.03 -0.34 -5.21
CA ILE A 186 -18.51 0.65 -4.25
C ILE A 186 -18.77 0.18 -2.82
N ALA A 187 -19.95 -0.37 -2.53
CA ALA A 187 -20.26 -0.95 -1.22
C ALA A 187 -19.33 -2.11 -0.86
N VAL A 188 -19.03 -3.00 -1.82
CA VAL A 188 -18.04 -4.08 -1.64
C VAL A 188 -16.64 -3.50 -1.40
N GLY A 189 -16.27 -2.42 -2.09
CA GLY A 189 -14.99 -1.73 -1.90
C GLY A 189 -14.83 -1.20 -0.49
N TRP A 190 -15.85 -0.51 0.03
CA TRP A 190 -15.85 -0.03 1.41
C TRP A 190 -15.83 -1.16 2.44
N ALA A 191 -16.51 -2.29 2.16
CA ALA A 191 -16.41 -3.47 3.02
C ALA A 191 -14.99 -4.05 3.06
N LEU A 192 -14.27 -4.04 1.93
CA LEU A 192 -12.87 -4.47 1.82
C LEU A 192 -11.90 -3.53 2.53
N THR A 193 -12.12 -2.22 2.45
CA THR A 193 -11.33 -1.25 3.22
C THR A 193 -11.60 -1.42 4.72
N ALA A 194 -12.86 -1.58 5.11
CA ALA A 194 -13.25 -1.74 6.51
C ALA A 194 -12.67 -3.03 7.12
N SER A 195 -12.64 -4.15 6.38
CA SER A 195 -12.07 -5.41 6.89
C SER A 195 -10.59 -5.30 7.24
N SER A 196 -9.85 -4.43 6.55
CA SER A 196 -8.42 -4.17 6.79
C SER A 196 -8.15 -3.18 7.93
N VAL A 197 -9.15 -2.36 8.28
CA VAL A 197 -9.01 -1.27 9.26
C VAL A 197 -9.52 -1.68 10.66
N ILE A 198 -10.46 -2.63 10.72
CA ILE A 198 -11.05 -3.20 11.95
C ILE A 198 -10.12 -4.26 12.54
#